data_AF-A0A2P6TP48-F1
#
_entry.id   AF-A0A2P6TP48-F1
#
_cell.length_a   1.000
_cell.length_b   1.000
_cell.length_c   1.000
_cell.angle_alpha   90.00
_cell.angle_beta   90.00
_cell.angle_gamma   90.00
#
_symmetry.space_group_name_H-M   'P 1'
#
loop_
_entity.id
_entity.type
_entity.pdbx_description
1 polymer ?
#
loop_
_entity_poly.entity_id
_entity_poly.type
_entity_poly.pdbx_seq_one_letter_code
_entity_poly.pdbx_strand_id
1 'polypeptide(L)'
;MAAKDLNEAIDWSAVECLNQKPDHTVQNALKQGYREDDGLYLESDTDEQLLIHVPFNSACKLSGLVVKSTKSTDQAPKRIKLFVNQPTIGFGEAADAPGVQEFDLSESDLEGQQLQLKLVKFTKVNVLTIFIESNQGDEDTTIVQKLAVFGSTGDSFNVAEIKDVSKEDKHSQSSPSAVTGPGLDSARAAAAAGGSAPLGECDGEASPRRSMYKRAAQAWEQTNQALAEDWHYNLEFDRFFWGLTLCIYTVFTAKMVPQLSVQENIENLGIYLGVIGMAVITIRFPEACRRHTPLLRIAVLVYMYSMPILTSVDAMHAITPAPSTARYLAGVVDTITLWLSTSHLFCLWTIFALRPPLYLALPAQLFVLGRLTAADFCQAPILQHPIMTNRTERDHFILAHLPCAVGLPPLHMMAPSTPHGRCWALLLFYSIVVTLLLPLLLLVPLRQRGRQAGGSGTMRHQGLAGRADQCIEAGLRFLLWPAAADVPLVALAVLAARWLLLLALLWMGCCLLAEPD
;
A
#
# COMPACT_ATOMS: atom_id res chain seq x y z
N MET A 1 -20.22 -34.05 -3.00
CA MET A 1 -19.57 -32.83 -2.48
C MET A 1 -20.65 -31.85 -2.12
N ALA A 2 -20.67 -31.35 -0.87
CA ALA A 2 -21.60 -30.30 -0.48
C ALA A 2 -21.31 -29.05 -1.32
N ALA A 3 -22.35 -28.37 -1.81
CA ALA A 3 -22.19 -27.13 -2.57
C ALA A 3 -21.57 -26.06 -1.66
N LYS A 4 -20.39 -25.55 -2.03
CA LYS A 4 -19.71 -24.46 -1.30
C LYS A 4 -20.08 -23.13 -1.94
N ASP A 5 -20.09 -22.07 -1.14
CA ASP A 5 -20.14 -20.71 -1.64
C ASP A 5 -18.89 -20.39 -2.49
N LEU A 6 -19.11 -19.84 -3.67
CA LEU A 6 -18.06 -19.53 -4.65
C LEU A 6 -17.49 -18.11 -4.50
N ASN A 7 -17.77 -17.39 -3.41
CA ASN A 7 -17.24 -16.05 -3.14
C ASN A 7 -15.71 -15.92 -3.34
N GLU A 8 -14.93 -16.94 -2.97
CA GLU A 8 -13.46 -16.98 -3.17
C GLU A 8 -13.05 -17.25 -4.63
N ALA A 9 -13.93 -17.85 -5.43
CA ALA A 9 -13.67 -18.19 -6.82
C ALA A 9 -14.03 -17.06 -7.80
N ILE A 10 -14.74 -16.03 -7.35
CA ILE A 10 -15.12 -14.86 -8.16
C ILE A 10 -13.89 -14.00 -8.45
N ASP A 11 -13.73 -13.56 -9.70
CA ASP A 11 -12.75 -12.54 -10.09
C ASP A 11 -13.32 -11.14 -9.84
N TRP A 12 -13.12 -10.62 -8.64
CA TRP A 12 -13.61 -9.31 -8.21
C TRP A 12 -13.10 -8.14 -9.05
N SER A 13 -11.98 -8.29 -9.77
CA SER A 13 -11.41 -7.22 -10.58
C SER A 13 -12.20 -6.96 -11.87
N ALA A 14 -12.95 -7.97 -12.32
CA ALA A 14 -13.72 -7.95 -13.56
C ALA A 14 -15.24 -8.07 -13.32
N VAL A 15 -15.70 -8.00 -12.06
CA VAL A 15 -17.14 -7.92 -11.77
C VAL A 15 -17.68 -6.58 -12.26
N GLU A 16 -18.73 -6.64 -13.07
CA GLU A 16 -19.39 -5.47 -13.63
C GLU A 16 -20.89 -5.55 -13.35
N CYS A 17 -21.51 -4.40 -13.09
CA CYS A 17 -22.94 -4.30 -12.90
C CYS A 17 -23.45 -3.05 -13.62
N LEU A 18 -24.38 -3.24 -14.54
CA LEU A 18 -25.02 -2.16 -15.28
C LEU A 18 -26.32 -1.74 -14.58
N ASN A 19 -26.63 -0.45 -14.67
CA ASN A 19 -27.77 0.21 -14.02
C ASN A 19 -27.76 0.15 -12.48
N GLN A 20 -26.59 0.00 -11.84
CA GLN A 20 -26.47 0.14 -10.38
C GLN A 20 -26.36 1.60 -9.95
N LYS A 21 -26.96 1.93 -8.80
CA LYS A 21 -26.83 3.24 -8.17
C LYS A 21 -25.44 3.44 -7.55
N PRO A 22 -24.81 4.64 -7.65
CA PRO A 22 -23.44 4.86 -7.16
C PRO A 22 -23.24 4.56 -5.66
N ASP A 23 -24.27 4.81 -4.85
CA ASP A 23 -24.25 4.62 -3.39
C ASP A 23 -24.57 3.17 -2.96
N HIS A 24 -25.20 2.39 -3.84
CA HIS A 24 -25.72 1.04 -3.58
C HIS A 24 -25.23 0.05 -4.65
N THR A 25 -23.93 -0.27 -4.58
CA THR A 25 -23.24 -1.06 -5.62
C THR A 25 -23.39 -2.57 -5.46
N VAL A 26 -23.07 -3.33 -6.51
CA VAL A 26 -23.12 -4.80 -6.53
C VAL A 26 -22.24 -5.46 -5.46
N GLN A 27 -21.20 -4.78 -4.99
CA GLN A 27 -20.33 -5.29 -3.93
C GLN A 27 -21.09 -5.48 -2.61
N ASN A 28 -22.09 -4.64 -2.35
CA ASN A 28 -22.93 -4.73 -1.15
C ASN A 28 -23.73 -6.03 -1.13
N ALA A 29 -24.25 -6.47 -2.28
CA ALA A 29 -25.10 -7.65 -2.39
C ALA A 29 -24.32 -8.95 -2.64
N LEU A 30 -23.19 -8.91 -3.37
CA LEU A 30 -22.47 -10.11 -3.80
C LEU A 30 -21.38 -10.55 -2.82
N LYS A 31 -20.68 -9.61 -2.16
CA LYS A 31 -19.48 -9.91 -1.37
C LYS A 31 -19.83 -10.37 0.04
N GLN A 32 -19.25 -11.51 0.43
CA GLN A 32 -19.40 -12.05 1.78
C GLN A 32 -18.88 -11.05 2.84
N GLY A 33 -19.67 -10.83 3.89
CA GLY A 33 -19.43 -9.81 4.91
C GLY A 33 -20.35 -8.60 4.76
N TYR A 34 -20.47 -8.03 3.54
CA TYR A 34 -21.39 -6.92 3.28
C TYR A 34 -22.83 -7.39 3.08
N ARG A 35 -23.03 -8.47 2.32
CA ARG A 35 -24.36 -9.02 2.03
C ARG A 35 -25.07 -9.67 3.21
N GLU A 36 -24.41 -9.74 4.36
CA GLU A 36 -25.00 -10.20 5.63
C GLU A 36 -25.41 -9.02 6.52
N ASP A 37 -25.03 -7.79 6.15
CA ASP A 37 -25.45 -6.55 6.83
C ASP A 37 -26.77 -6.08 6.22
N ASP A 38 -27.81 -5.99 7.04
CA ASP A 38 -29.14 -5.63 6.54
C ASP A 38 -29.22 -4.17 6.03
N GLY A 39 -28.27 -3.32 6.38
CA GLY A 39 -28.18 -1.93 5.93
C GLY A 39 -27.55 -1.75 4.54
N LEU A 40 -26.87 -2.76 4.01
CA LEU A 40 -26.17 -2.70 2.72
C LEU A 40 -26.93 -3.50 1.66
N TYR A 41 -27.17 -2.87 0.51
CA TYR A 41 -27.91 -3.46 -0.60
C TYR A 41 -27.45 -2.89 -1.94
N LEU A 42 -27.85 -3.58 -3.01
CA LEU A 42 -27.78 -3.14 -4.39
C LEU A 42 -29.14 -2.55 -4.78
N GLU A 43 -29.14 -1.40 -5.44
CA GLU A 43 -30.34 -0.71 -5.94
C GLU A 43 -30.10 -0.34 -7.41
N SER A 44 -31.13 -0.44 -8.24
CA SER A 44 -31.09 0.08 -9.60
C SER A 44 -31.25 1.60 -9.65
N ASP A 45 -30.68 2.24 -10.67
CA ASP A 45 -30.61 3.71 -10.77
C ASP A 45 -31.74 4.32 -11.61
N THR A 46 -32.00 3.76 -12.79
CA THR A 46 -32.93 4.36 -13.77
C THR A 46 -34.27 3.64 -13.87
N ASP A 47 -34.25 2.31 -13.87
CA ASP A 47 -35.41 1.44 -14.06
C ASP A 47 -35.23 0.15 -13.23
N GLU A 48 -36.20 -0.76 -13.27
CA GLU A 48 -36.21 -1.99 -12.50
C GLU A 48 -35.17 -3.03 -12.97
N GLN A 49 -34.49 -2.80 -14.09
CA GLN A 49 -33.61 -3.78 -14.71
C GLN A 49 -32.20 -3.70 -14.15
N LEU A 50 -31.61 -4.86 -13.85
CA LEU A 50 -30.20 -4.94 -13.42
C LEU A 50 -29.48 -6.03 -14.21
N LEU A 51 -28.24 -5.75 -14.63
CA LEU A 51 -27.42 -6.72 -15.34
C LEU A 51 -26.08 -6.88 -14.63
N ILE A 52 -25.85 -8.06 -14.05
CA ILE A 52 -24.69 -8.34 -13.21
C ILE A 52 -23.81 -9.39 -13.89
N HIS A 53 -22.57 -9.03 -14.21
CA HIS A 53 -21.56 -9.92 -14.76
C HIS A 53 -20.63 -10.41 -13.65
N VAL A 54 -20.63 -11.72 -13.39
CA VAL A 54 -19.83 -12.39 -12.37
C VAL A 54 -18.83 -13.35 -13.04
N PRO A 55 -17.59 -12.89 -13.32
CA PRO A 55 -16.52 -13.76 -13.77
C PRO A 55 -15.93 -14.59 -12.63
N PHE A 56 -15.42 -15.77 -12.95
CA PHE A 56 -14.73 -16.66 -12.02
C PHE A 56 -13.26 -16.84 -12.44
N ASN A 57 -12.37 -16.93 -11.45
CA ASN A 57 -10.93 -17.16 -11.64
C ASN A 57 -10.61 -18.49 -12.33
N SER A 58 -11.52 -19.47 -12.21
CA SER A 58 -11.42 -20.78 -12.85
C SER A 58 -12.81 -21.29 -13.20
N ALA A 59 -12.89 -22.20 -14.17
CA ALA A 59 -14.17 -22.77 -14.59
C ALA A 59 -14.84 -23.53 -13.44
N CYS A 60 -16.06 -23.10 -13.08
CA CYS A 60 -16.83 -23.64 -11.97
C CYS A 60 -18.04 -24.44 -12.44
N LYS A 61 -18.48 -25.39 -11.62
CA LYS A 61 -19.78 -26.05 -11.71
C LYS A 61 -20.73 -25.35 -10.74
N LEU A 62 -21.80 -24.74 -11.23
CA LEU A 62 -22.78 -24.05 -10.38
C LEU A 62 -23.94 -24.98 -10.04
N SER A 63 -24.32 -25.03 -8.76
CA SER A 63 -25.40 -25.87 -8.24
C SER A 63 -26.59 -25.07 -7.72
N GLY A 64 -26.37 -23.85 -7.24
CA GLY A 64 -27.48 -23.01 -6.80
C GLY A 64 -27.15 -21.52 -6.73
N LEU A 65 -28.22 -20.73 -6.67
CA LEU A 65 -28.20 -19.29 -6.52
C LEU A 65 -29.08 -18.91 -5.32
N VAL A 66 -28.62 -18.04 -4.44
CA VAL A 66 -29.44 -17.46 -3.37
C VAL A 66 -29.64 -15.99 -3.67
N VAL A 67 -30.89 -15.56 -3.65
CA VAL A 67 -31.30 -14.16 -3.78
C VAL A 67 -32.12 -13.81 -2.54
N LYS A 68 -31.77 -12.72 -1.86
CA LYS A 68 -32.54 -12.23 -0.71
C LYS A 68 -32.86 -10.75 -0.89
N SER A 69 -34.08 -10.37 -0.56
CA SER A 69 -34.47 -8.96 -0.42
C SER A 69 -35.46 -8.81 0.73
N THR A 70 -35.03 -8.19 1.83
CA THR A 70 -35.86 -7.99 3.03
C THR A 70 -36.21 -6.54 3.30
N LYS A 71 -35.68 -5.59 2.50
CA LYS A 71 -35.88 -4.16 2.74
C LYS A 71 -37.23 -3.66 2.19
N SER A 72 -37.67 -4.20 1.07
CA SER A 72 -38.91 -3.83 0.38
C SER A 72 -39.39 -5.05 -0.41
N THR A 73 -40.57 -5.57 -0.07
CA THR A 73 -41.16 -6.72 -0.77
C THR A 73 -41.54 -6.35 -2.20
N ASP A 74 -42.06 -5.13 -2.39
CA ASP A 74 -42.53 -4.64 -3.70
C ASP A 74 -41.36 -4.39 -4.68
N GLN A 75 -40.23 -3.87 -4.19
CA GLN A 75 -39.02 -3.64 -4.99
C GLN A 75 -38.13 -4.87 -5.11
N ALA A 76 -38.54 -6.03 -4.60
CA ALA A 76 -37.75 -7.24 -4.69
C ALA A 76 -37.77 -7.82 -6.12
N PRO A 77 -36.70 -8.50 -6.57
CA PRO A 77 -36.67 -9.08 -7.91
C PRO A 77 -37.71 -10.19 -8.08
N LYS A 78 -38.41 -10.18 -9.21
CA LYS A 78 -39.43 -11.17 -9.59
C LYS A 78 -38.91 -12.09 -10.67
N ARG A 79 -38.47 -11.56 -11.81
CA ARG A 79 -37.98 -12.37 -12.92
C ARG A 79 -36.47 -12.25 -13.08
N ILE A 80 -35.78 -13.40 -13.04
CA ILE A 80 -34.33 -13.49 -13.21
C ILE A 80 -34.00 -14.45 -14.36
N LYS A 81 -33.20 -13.98 -15.32
CA LYS A 81 -32.62 -14.79 -16.39
C LYS A 81 -31.12 -14.97 -16.16
N LEU A 82 -30.63 -16.19 -16.35
CA LEU A 82 -29.21 -16.52 -16.19
C LEU A 82 -28.57 -16.85 -17.54
N PHE A 83 -27.42 -16.23 -17.82
CA PHE A 83 -26.59 -16.52 -18.99
C PHE A 83 -25.21 -16.98 -18.55
N VAL A 84 -24.59 -17.84 -19.37
CA VAL A 84 -23.31 -18.48 -19.05
C VAL A 84 -22.35 -18.25 -20.21
N ASN A 85 -21.13 -17.83 -19.89
CA ASN A 85 -20.03 -17.61 -20.83
C ASN A 85 -20.36 -16.58 -21.93
N GLN A 86 -21.18 -15.58 -21.59
CA GLN A 86 -21.53 -14.45 -22.44
C GLN A 86 -21.26 -13.14 -21.69
N PRO A 87 -19.99 -12.66 -21.68
CA PRO A 87 -19.61 -11.47 -20.91
C PRO A 87 -20.05 -10.15 -21.54
N THR A 88 -20.45 -10.14 -22.81
CA THR A 88 -20.80 -8.92 -23.56
C THR A 88 -22.30 -8.73 -23.78
N ILE A 89 -23.14 -9.57 -23.17
CA ILE A 89 -24.59 -9.48 -23.32
C ILE A 89 -25.07 -8.17 -22.68
N GLY A 90 -25.82 -7.36 -23.42
CA GLY A 90 -26.43 -6.11 -22.92
C GLY A 90 -27.92 -6.27 -22.65
N PHE A 91 -28.59 -5.21 -22.16
CA PHE A 91 -30.02 -5.23 -21.82
C PHE A 91 -30.92 -5.66 -22.97
N GLY A 92 -30.72 -5.13 -24.18
CA GLY A 92 -31.53 -5.51 -25.35
C GLY A 92 -31.42 -7.00 -25.71
N GLU A 93 -30.20 -7.53 -25.72
CA GLU A 93 -29.96 -8.95 -25.99
C GLU A 93 -30.48 -9.84 -24.86
N ALA A 94 -30.34 -9.43 -23.60
CA ALA A 94 -30.80 -10.17 -22.43
C ALA A 94 -32.33 -10.19 -22.29
N ALA A 95 -33.02 -9.16 -22.79
CA ALA A 95 -34.48 -9.11 -22.84
C ALA A 95 -35.04 -10.10 -23.87
N ASP A 96 -34.47 -10.10 -25.09
CA ASP A 96 -34.96 -10.88 -26.23
C ASP A 96 -34.52 -12.35 -26.21
N ALA A 97 -33.32 -12.65 -25.68
CA ALA A 97 -32.76 -13.99 -25.69
C ALA A 97 -33.27 -14.83 -24.50
N PRO A 98 -33.63 -16.12 -24.72
CA PRO A 98 -33.94 -17.01 -23.61
C PRO A 98 -32.70 -17.29 -22.77
N GLY A 99 -32.83 -17.14 -21.46
CA GLY A 99 -31.78 -17.50 -20.51
C GLY A 99 -31.46 -18.99 -20.56
N VAL A 100 -30.23 -19.35 -20.15
CA VAL A 100 -29.85 -20.76 -19.92
C VAL A 100 -30.78 -21.40 -18.89
N GLN A 101 -31.18 -20.61 -17.89
CA GLN A 101 -32.23 -20.91 -16.95
C GLN A 101 -32.89 -19.60 -16.51
N GLU A 102 -34.20 -19.62 -16.34
CA GLU A 102 -35.02 -18.49 -15.92
C GLU A 102 -35.79 -18.87 -14.66
N PHE A 103 -36.03 -17.88 -13.80
CA PHE A 103 -36.75 -18.02 -12.55
C PHE A 103 -37.78 -16.91 -12.43
N ASP A 104 -39.03 -17.27 -12.15
CA ASP A 104 -40.04 -16.37 -11.60
C ASP A 104 -40.08 -16.63 -10.09
N LEU A 105 -39.53 -15.69 -9.31
CA LEU A 105 -39.39 -15.77 -7.87
C LEU A 105 -40.71 -15.41 -7.17
N SER A 106 -41.01 -16.15 -6.10
CA SER A 106 -42.05 -15.80 -5.14
C SER A 106 -41.45 -15.04 -3.95
N GLU A 107 -42.31 -14.41 -3.15
CA GLU A 107 -41.89 -13.76 -1.89
C GLU A 107 -41.14 -14.73 -0.95
N SER A 108 -41.55 -16.00 -0.89
CA SER A 108 -40.86 -17.01 -0.07
C SER A 108 -39.45 -17.36 -0.57
N ASP A 109 -39.19 -17.25 -1.87
CA ASP A 109 -37.85 -17.51 -2.41
C ASP A 109 -36.87 -16.39 -2.01
N LEU A 110 -37.39 -15.18 -1.80
CA LEU A 110 -36.63 -13.98 -1.45
C LEU A 110 -36.23 -13.92 0.04
N GLU A 111 -36.63 -14.90 0.85
CA GLU A 111 -36.18 -15.05 2.25
C GLU A 111 -34.76 -15.65 2.35
N GLY A 112 -34.11 -15.94 1.21
CA GLY A 112 -32.77 -16.52 1.14
C GLY A 112 -32.77 -18.03 0.87
N GLN A 113 -33.85 -18.56 0.31
CA GLN A 113 -33.91 -19.94 -0.16
C GLN A 113 -32.95 -20.14 -1.33
N GLN A 114 -32.30 -21.31 -1.39
CA GLN A 114 -31.41 -21.64 -2.49
C GLN A 114 -32.20 -22.10 -3.72
N LEU A 115 -32.15 -21.30 -4.79
CA LEU A 115 -32.65 -21.62 -6.12
C LEU A 115 -31.77 -22.70 -6.73
N GLN A 116 -32.35 -23.84 -7.08
CA GLN A 116 -31.61 -24.96 -7.65
C GLN A 116 -31.32 -24.74 -9.14
N LEU A 117 -30.04 -24.80 -9.50
CA LEU A 117 -29.59 -24.69 -10.89
C LEU A 117 -29.52 -26.07 -11.55
N LYS A 118 -29.83 -26.14 -12.84
CA LYS A 118 -29.69 -27.37 -13.64
C LYS A 118 -28.22 -27.65 -13.90
N LEU A 119 -27.58 -28.43 -13.02
CA LEU A 119 -26.15 -28.78 -13.07
C LEU A 119 -25.62 -29.09 -14.49
N VAL A 120 -26.40 -29.79 -15.32
CA VAL A 120 -26.05 -30.17 -16.70
C VAL A 120 -25.73 -28.96 -17.59
N LYS A 121 -26.42 -27.83 -17.37
CA LYS A 121 -26.22 -26.57 -18.12
C LYS A 121 -25.12 -25.70 -17.52
N PHE A 122 -24.84 -25.86 -16.23
CA PHE A 122 -23.87 -25.05 -15.48
C PHE A 122 -22.62 -25.87 -15.08
N THR A 123 -22.09 -26.69 -15.99
CA THR A 123 -20.94 -27.56 -15.70
C THR A 123 -19.58 -26.88 -15.86
N LYS A 124 -19.48 -25.88 -16.74
CA LYS A 124 -18.23 -25.17 -17.06
C LYS A 124 -18.51 -23.68 -17.25
N VAL A 125 -18.63 -22.99 -16.13
CA VAL A 125 -18.97 -21.56 -16.08
C VAL A 125 -17.70 -20.76 -15.79
N ASN A 126 -17.28 -19.94 -16.75
CA ASN A 126 -16.22 -18.94 -16.57
C ASN A 126 -16.80 -17.58 -16.21
N VAL A 127 -17.96 -17.24 -16.79
CA VAL A 127 -18.69 -16.00 -16.51
C VAL A 127 -20.16 -16.34 -16.35
N LEU A 128 -20.77 -15.89 -15.26
CA LEU A 128 -22.21 -15.94 -15.02
C LEU A 128 -22.77 -14.53 -15.17
N THR A 129 -23.73 -14.34 -16.07
CA THR A 129 -24.48 -13.08 -16.16
C THR A 129 -25.87 -13.29 -15.57
N ILE A 130 -26.26 -12.42 -14.64
CA ILE A 130 -27.55 -12.44 -13.96
C ILE A 130 -28.31 -11.21 -14.42
N PHE A 131 -29.40 -11.43 -15.15
CA PHE A 131 -30.28 -10.37 -15.61
C PHE A 131 -31.56 -10.38 -14.78
N ILE A 132 -31.85 -9.27 -14.12
CA ILE A 132 -33.09 -9.04 -13.40
C ILE A 132 -33.97 -8.19 -14.32
N GLU A 133 -35.11 -8.75 -14.73
CA GLU A 133 -35.98 -8.15 -15.74
C GLU A 133 -37.12 -7.33 -15.11
N SER A 134 -37.63 -7.76 -13.95
CA SER A 134 -38.72 -7.09 -13.26
C SER A 134 -38.69 -7.33 -11.74
N ASN A 135 -39.41 -6.49 -11.00
CA ASN A 135 -39.63 -6.61 -9.56
C ASN A 135 -41.06 -7.12 -9.24
N GLN A 136 -41.36 -7.32 -7.95
CA GLN A 136 -42.62 -7.92 -7.50
C GLN A 136 -43.82 -6.98 -7.63
N GLY A 137 -43.63 -5.71 -7.29
CA GLY A 137 -44.67 -4.69 -7.19
C GLY A 137 -44.78 -3.73 -8.38
N ASP A 138 -44.08 -4.00 -9.49
CA ASP A 138 -43.99 -3.11 -10.66
C ASP A 138 -43.50 -1.69 -10.28
N GLU A 139 -42.55 -1.61 -9.34
CA GLU A 139 -41.92 -0.37 -8.86
C GLU A 139 -40.85 0.14 -9.84
N ASP A 140 -40.48 1.42 -9.76
CA ASP A 140 -39.51 2.02 -10.68
C ASP A 140 -38.08 1.47 -10.49
N THR A 141 -37.76 0.90 -9.33
CA THR A 141 -36.41 0.38 -9.01
C THR A 141 -36.45 -0.97 -8.31
N THR A 142 -35.37 -1.73 -8.46
CA THR A 142 -35.21 -3.05 -7.85
C THR A 142 -34.11 -3.05 -6.80
N ILE A 143 -34.40 -3.64 -5.64
CA ILE A 143 -33.48 -3.78 -4.51
C ILE A 143 -33.11 -5.24 -4.29
N VAL A 144 -31.80 -5.51 -4.24
CA VAL A 144 -31.24 -6.82 -3.92
C VAL A 144 -30.31 -6.69 -2.72
N GLN A 145 -30.61 -7.39 -1.63
CA GLN A 145 -29.81 -7.33 -0.41
C GLN A 145 -28.66 -8.35 -0.44
N LYS A 146 -28.95 -9.57 -0.87
CA LYS A 146 -27.96 -10.66 -0.91
C LYS A 146 -28.06 -11.45 -2.20
N LEU A 147 -26.90 -11.69 -2.78
CA LEU A 147 -26.69 -12.54 -3.94
C LEU A 147 -25.53 -13.49 -3.63
N ALA A 148 -25.78 -14.81 -3.66
CA ALA A 148 -24.74 -15.79 -3.41
C ALA A 148 -24.81 -16.95 -4.41
N VAL A 149 -23.66 -17.33 -4.97
CA VAL A 149 -23.55 -18.41 -5.96
C VAL A 149 -22.88 -19.61 -5.31
N PHE A 150 -23.53 -20.76 -5.42
CA PHE A 150 -23.06 -22.02 -4.84
C PHE A 150 -22.64 -23.01 -5.92
N GLY A 151 -21.61 -23.79 -5.63
CA GLY A 151 -21.09 -24.78 -6.57
C GLY A 151 -19.80 -25.46 -6.12
N SER A 152 -19.03 -25.90 -7.10
CA SER A 152 -17.70 -26.49 -6.91
C SER A 152 -16.76 -26.02 -8.02
N THR A 153 -15.54 -25.61 -7.67
CA THR A 153 -14.44 -25.35 -8.61
C THR A 153 -13.92 -26.67 -9.19
N GLY A 154 -13.61 -26.72 -10.49
CA GLY A 154 -13.01 -27.92 -11.09
C GLY A 154 -11.64 -28.25 -10.48
N ASP A 155 -11.39 -29.52 -10.19
CA ASP A 155 -10.28 -30.07 -9.37
C ASP A 155 -8.94 -29.33 -9.47
N SER A 156 -8.69 -28.42 -8.53
CA SER A 156 -7.35 -27.99 -8.15
C SER A 156 -6.92 -28.85 -6.95
N PHE A 157 -5.94 -29.74 -7.16
CA PHE A 157 -5.35 -30.57 -6.10
C PHE A 157 -4.82 -29.69 -4.96
N ASN A 158 -5.57 -29.64 -3.86
CA ASN A 158 -5.14 -28.96 -2.66
C ASN A 158 -4.26 -29.93 -1.84
N VAL A 159 -2.93 -29.76 -1.94
CA VAL A 159 -1.93 -30.59 -1.24
C VAL A 159 -1.94 -30.36 0.29
N ALA A 160 -2.81 -29.48 0.79
CA ALA A 160 -2.93 -29.16 2.21
C ALA A 160 -3.69 -30.21 3.05
N GLU A 161 -4.40 -31.17 2.46
CA GLU A 161 -5.18 -32.19 3.20
C GLU A 161 -4.46 -33.54 3.41
N ILE A 162 -3.20 -33.69 3.00
CA ILE A 162 -2.42 -34.91 3.27
C ILE A 162 -1.40 -34.64 4.38
N LYS A 163 -1.87 -34.68 5.64
CA LYS A 163 -1.06 -35.00 6.82
C LYS A 163 -1.97 -35.14 8.04
N ASP A 164 -2.28 -36.38 8.40
CA ASP A 164 -2.17 -36.90 9.76
C ASP A 164 -2.77 -38.31 9.84
N VAL A 165 -2.05 -39.30 9.32
CA VAL A 165 -2.12 -40.68 9.81
C VAL A 165 -0.72 -41.27 9.76
N SER A 166 0.04 -41.12 10.84
CA SER A 166 1.18 -42.01 11.16
C SER A 166 1.82 -41.65 12.50
N LYS A 167 1.08 -41.88 13.60
CA LYS A 167 1.66 -42.21 14.91
C LYS A 167 0.70 -43.13 15.67
N GLU A 168 1.23 -44.28 16.10
CA GLU A 168 0.66 -45.46 16.81
C GLU A 168 0.85 -46.69 15.89
N ASP A 169 1.65 -47.72 16.19
CA ASP A 169 2.05 -48.33 17.47
C ASP A 169 3.43 -49.04 17.43
N LYS A 170 4.01 -49.27 18.62
CA LYS A 170 5.23 -50.06 18.88
C LYS A 170 4.91 -51.51 19.31
N HIS A 171 5.47 -52.50 18.60
CA HIS A 171 6.11 -53.76 19.07
C HIS A 171 6.20 -54.67 17.82
N SER A 172 7.27 -55.40 17.50
CA SER A 172 8.11 -56.27 18.31
C SER A 172 9.39 -56.69 17.54
N GLN A 173 10.48 -56.85 18.30
CA GLN A 173 11.70 -57.68 18.13
C GLN A 173 11.97 -58.44 16.81
N SER A 174 13.17 -58.26 16.23
CA SER A 174 14.29 -59.24 16.23
C SER A 174 15.41 -58.85 15.24
N SER A 175 16.67 -58.81 15.70
CA SER A 175 17.91 -58.76 14.89
C SER A 175 18.34 -60.19 14.45
N PRO A 176 19.55 -60.46 13.89
CA PRO A 176 20.58 -59.61 13.22
C PRO A 176 21.18 -60.25 11.93
N SER A 177 22.10 -59.54 11.24
CA SER A 177 23.41 -60.00 10.69
C SER A 177 23.86 -58.97 9.62
N ALA A 178 24.88 -58.11 9.76
CA ALA A 178 26.31 -58.24 10.06
C ALA A 178 27.21 -58.55 8.83
N VAL A 179 28.30 -57.76 8.72
CA VAL A 179 29.59 -57.99 8.01
C VAL A 179 29.54 -57.66 6.49
N THR A 180 30.39 -56.83 5.84
CA THR A 180 31.80 -56.37 6.02
C THR A 180 32.06 -55.11 5.18
N GLY A 181 33.00 -54.24 5.58
CA GLY A 181 33.51 -53.08 4.81
C GLY A 181 34.63 -53.44 3.80
N PRO A 182 35.64 -52.57 3.59
CA PRO A 182 35.57 -51.39 2.69
C PRO A 182 36.81 -51.25 1.75
N GLY A 183 36.83 -50.19 0.93
CA GLY A 183 38.05 -49.50 0.46
C GLY A 183 38.54 -49.90 -0.94
N LEU A 184 38.41 -49.01 -1.93
CA LEU A 184 39.42 -48.02 -2.38
C LEU A 184 40.37 -48.61 -3.42
N ASP A 185 40.33 -48.12 -4.67
CA ASP A 185 41.51 -47.49 -5.29
C ASP A 185 41.27 -46.98 -6.72
N SER A 186 41.72 -45.74 -6.89
CA SER A 186 42.37 -45.18 -8.06
C SER A 186 41.56 -44.91 -9.34
N ALA A 187 41.42 -43.61 -9.60
CA ALA A 187 41.17 -43.03 -10.90
C ALA A 187 42.40 -43.17 -11.82
N ARG A 188 42.20 -43.48 -13.11
CA ARG A 188 43.02 -42.91 -14.19
C ARG A 188 42.42 -43.11 -15.58
N ALA A 189 42.50 -42.01 -16.34
CA ALA A 189 42.70 -41.90 -17.79
C ALA A 189 41.60 -42.47 -18.71
N ALA A 190 40.78 -41.64 -19.35
CA ALA A 190 41.07 -40.79 -20.52
C ALA A 190 40.89 -41.52 -21.87
N ALA A 191 39.86 -41.05 -22.58
CA ALA A 191 39.78 -40.80 -24.03
C ALA A 191 40.11 -41.94 -25.00
N ALA A 192 39.08 -42.43 -25.71
CA ALA A 192 39.18 -42.75 -27.14
C ALA A 192 37.79 -42.86 -27.80
N ALA A 193 37.73 -42.32 -29.02
CA ALA A 193 36.81 -42.61 -30.12
C ALA A 193 35.36 -42.09 -30.05
N GLY A 194 35.03 -41.27 -31.06
CA GLY A 194 33.71 -40.71 -31.29
C GLY A 194 32.80 -41.57 -32.17
N GLY A 195 31.55 -41.13 -32.28
CA GLY A 195 30.53 -41.70 -33.15
C GLY A 195 29.18 -41.08 -32.85
N SER A 196 28.68 -40.29 -33.79
CA SER A 196 27.40 -39.57 -33.80
C SER A 196 26.18 -40.49 -33.95
N ALA A 197 25.15 -40.33 -33.11
CA ALA A 197 23.72 -40.59 -33.41
C ALA A 197 22.83 -40.16 -32.22
N PRO A 198 21.55 -39.79 -32.45
CA PRO A 198 20.82 -38.85 -31.60
C PRO A 198 20.26 -39.54 -30.35
N LEU A 199 20.49 -38.96 -29.18
CA LEU A 199 19.90 -39.44 -27.94
C LEU A 199 18.56 -38.75 -27.71
N GLY A 200 17.53 -39.58 -27.61
CA GLY A 200 16.23 -39.21 -27.12
C GLY A 200 16.33 -38.51 -25.77
N GLU A 201 15.37 -37.63 -25.56
CA GLU A 201 15.17 -36.86 -24.34
C GLU A 201 14.85 -37.84 -23.20
N CYS A 202 15.90 -38.35 -22.55
CA CYS A 202 15.79 -39.01 -21.27
C CYS A 202 15.57 -37.91 -20.22
N ASP A 203 14.38 -37.94 -19.61
CA ASP A 203 14.03 -37.19 -18.42
C ASP A 203 15.03 -37.49 -17.29
N GLY A 204 16.10 -36.69 -17.24
CA GLY A 204 17.16 -36.77 -16.26
C GLY A 204 16.80 -36.00 -14.99
N GLU A 205 16.90 -36.69 -13.86
CA GLU A 205 16.84 -36.22 -12.48
C GLU A 205 17.15 -34.72 -12.32
N ALA A 206 16.17 -33.99 -11.77
CA ALA A 206 16.30 -32.57 -11.47
C ALA A 206 17.43 -32.33 -10.44
N SER A 207 18.60 -31.91 -10.94
CA SER A 207 19.74 -31.46 -10.14
C SER A 207 19.30 -30.59 -8.94
N PRO A 208 19.80 -30.85 -7.71
CA PRO A 208 19.43 -30.12 -6.50
C PRO A 208 19.53 -28.59 -6.65
N ARG A 209 20.53 -28.11 -7.41
CA ARG A 209 20.72 -26.68 -7.69
C ARG A 209 19.57 -26.09 -8.52
N ARG A 210 19.07 -26.82 -9.51
CA ARG A 210 17.95 -26.37 -10.36
C ARG A 210 16.65 -26.26 -9.55
N SER A 211 16.47 -27.14 -8.56
CA SER A 211 15.37 -27.05 -7.59
C SER A 211 15.51 -25.86 -6.64
N MET A 212 16.73 -25.52 -6.23
CA MET A 212 17.01 -24.39 -5.33
C MET A 212 16.79 -23.04 -6.04
N TYR A 213 17.27 -22.89 -7.28
CA TYR A 213 17.01 -21.70 -8.08
C TYR A 213 15.51 -21.49 -8.36
N LYS A 214 14.77 -22.57 -8.66
CA LYS A 214 13.31 -22.49 -8.82
C LYS A 214 12.61 -22.07 -7.53
N ARG A 215 13.00 -22.61 -6.37
CA ARG A 215 12.46 -22.21 -5.06
C ARG A 215 12.79 -20.76 -4.71
N ALA A 216 14.03 -20.32 -4.97
CA ALA A 216 14.44 -18.94 -4.74
C ALA A 216 13.69 -17.96 -5.65
N ALA A 217 13.50 -18.31 -6.93
CA ALA A 217 12.71 -17.50 -7.87
C ALA A 217 11.22 -17.43 -7.46
N GLN A 218 10.64 -18.54 -7.00
CA GLN A 218 9.26 -18.56 -6.51
C GLN A 218 9.10 -17.73 -5.23
N ALA A 219 10.00 -17.87 -4.26
CA ALA A 219 9.99 -17.07 -3.04
C ALA A 219 10.16 -15.57 -3.36
N TRP A 220 11.02 -15.24 -4.32
CA TRP A 220 11.21 -13.88 -4.81
C TRP A 220 9.93 -13.29 -5.42
N GLU A 221 9.27 -14.02 -6.33
CA GLU A 221 8.04 -13.57 -6.98
C GLU A 221 6.92 -13.35 -5.94
N GLN A 222 6.78 -14.27 -4.98
CA GLN A 222 5.82 -14.16 -3.87
C GLN A 222 6.07 -12.93 -3.00
N THR A 223 7.33 -12.67 -2.63
CA THR A 223 7.68 -11.53 -1.78
C THR A 223 7.45 -10.21 -2.52
N ASN A 224 7.79 -10.16 -3.80
CA ASN A 224 7.60 -8.98 -4.65
C ASN A 224 6.11 -8.70 -4.92
N GLN A 225 5.28 -9.74 -5.07
CA GLN A 225 3.82 -9.62 -5.18
C GLN A 225 3.21 -9.07 -3.89
N ALA A 226 3.57 -9.64 -2.73
CA ALA A 226 3.10 -9.15 -1.43
C ALA A 226 3.48 -7.67 -1.19
N LEU A 227 4.70 -7.27 -1.58
CA LEU A 227 5.14 -5.87 -1.53
C LEU A 227 4.37 -4.98 -2.52
N ALA A 228 4.05 -5.47 -3.72
CA ALA A 228 3.32 -4.72 -4.72
C ALA A 228 1.86 -4.47 -4.31
N GLU A 229 1.23 -5.40 -3.61
CA GLU A 229 -0.13 -5.24 -3.04
C GLU A 229 -0.20 -4.13 -1.99
N ASP A 230 0.85 -3.99 -1.17
CA ASP A 230 0.92 -2.95 -0.14
C ASP A 230 1.28 -1.56 -0.68
N TRP A 231 1.93 -1.51 -1.83
CA TRP A 231 2.48 -0.29 -2.41
C TRP A 231 1.48 0.40 -3.36
N HIS A 232 0.81 1.45 -2.89
CA HIS A 232 -0.19 2.16 -3.69
C HIS A 232 0.41 2.80 -4.95
N TYR A 233 -0.07 2.36 -6.11
CA TYR A 233 0.29 2.90 -7.42
C TYR A 233 -0.87 3.71 -8.02
N ASN A 234 -0.60 4.95 -8.40
CA ASN A 234 -1.53 5.79 -9.17
C ASN A 234 -0.73 6.50 -10.25
N LEU A 235 -0.96 6.12 -11.51
CA LEU A 235 -0.20 6.59 -12.66
C LEU A 235 -0.42 8.08 -12.95
N GLU A 236 -1.63 8.62 -12.79
CA GLU A 236 -1.91 10.03 -13.06
C GLU A 236 -1.23 10.94 -12.03
N PHE A 237 -1.35 10.57 -10.76
CA PHE A 237 -0.64 11.27 -9.69
C PHE A 237 0.87 11.18 -9.89
N ASP A 238 1.41 10.00 -10.20
CA ASP A 238 2.85 9.82 -10.40
C ASP A 238 3.36 10.62 -11.61
N ARG A 239 2.59 10.73 -12.70
CA ARG A 239 2.95 11.55 -13.87
C ARG A 239 3.11 13.03 -13.49
N PHE A 240 2.14 13.58 -12.77
CA PHE A 240 2.21 14.96 -12.28
C PHE A 240 3.39 15.14 -11.32
N PHE A 241 3.51 14.23 -10.36
CA PHE A 241 4.49 14.33 -9.29
C PHE A 241 5.92 14.24 -9.83
N TRP A 242 6.23 13.27 -10.69
CA TRP A 242 7.56 13.14 -11.30
C TRP A 242 7.95 14.34 -12.17
N GLY A 243 6.99 14.92 -12.90
CA GLY A 243 7.25 16.14 -13.68
C GLY A 243 7.65 17.32 -12.77
N LEU A 244 6.94 17.49 -11.65
CA LEU A 244 7.25 18.54 -10.67
C LEU A 244 8.57 18.25 -9.93
N THR A 245 8.82 17.00 -9.54
CA THR A 245 10.11 16.57 -8.94
C THR A 245 11.27 16.92 -9.85
N LEU A 246 11.15 16.60 -11.14
CA LEU A 246 12.20 16.87 -12.11
C LEU A 246 12.46 18.37 -12.21
N CYS A 247 11.41 19.19 -12.31
CA CYS A 247 11.54 20.65 -12.35
C CYS A 247 12.27 21.21 -11.11
N ILE A 248 11.85 20.80 -9.91
CA ILE A 248 12.47 21.23 -8.65
C ILE A 248 13.94 20.78 -8.59
N TYR A 249 14.22 19.51 -8.93
CA TYR A 249 15.56 18.97 -8.86
C TYR A 249 16.49 19.57 -9.91
N THR A 250 16.00 19.89 -11.11
CA THR A 250 16.79 20.59 -12.14
C THR A 250 17.22 21.98 -11.65
N VAL A 251 16.31 22.75 -11.04
CA VAL A 251 16.62 24.08 -10.49
C VAL A 251 17.62 23.97 -9.34
N PHE A 252 17.43 22.98 -8.46
CA PHE A 252 18.35 22.69 -7.37
C PHE A 252 19.76 22.34 -7.88
N THR A 253 19.88 21.33 -8.75
CA THR A 253 21.16 20.88 -9.29
C THR A 253 21.87 22.00 -10.04
N ALA A 254 21.15 22.78 -10.86
CA ALA A 254 21.75 23.91 -11.58
C ALA A 254 22.38 24.94 -10.63
N LYS A 255 21.79 25.19 -9.46
CA LYS A 255 22.33 26.10 -8.44
C LYS A 255 23.54 25.50 -7.70
N MET A 256 23.55 24.18 -7.50
CA MET A 256 24.52 23.46 -6.66
C MET A 256 25.80 23.07 -7.40
N VAL A 257 25.68 22.66 -8.67
CA VAL A 257 26.79 22.18 -9.50
C VAL A 257 28.06 23.05 -9.45
N PRO A 258 27.98 24.39 -9.56
CA PRO A 258 29.20 25.22 -9.56
C PRO A 258 29.89 25.32 -8.19
N GLN A 259 29.28 24.87 -7.11
CA GLN A 259 29.75 25.10 -5.73
C GLN A 259 30.18 23.83 -5.01
N LEU A 260 29.84 22.66 -5.55
CA LEU A 260 30.17 21.35 -4.97
C LEU A 260 31.50 20.82 -5.48
N SER A 261 32.12 19.93 -4.71
CA SER A 261 33.29 19.18 -5.16
C SER A 261 32.95 18.26 -6.34
N VAL A 262 33.97 17.80 -7.07
CA VAL A 262 33.78 16.88 -8.21
C VAL A 262 33.10 15.58 -7.77
N GLN A 263 33.48 15.05 -6.59
CA GLN A 263 32.90 13.83 -6.05
C GLN A 263 31.41 14.01 -5.72
N GLU A 264 31.05 15.09 -5.01
CA GLU A 264 29.66 15.39 -4.67
C GLU A 264 28.83 15.68 -5.93
N ASN A 265 29.42 16.29 -6.95
CA ASN A 265 28.75 16.52 -8.23
C ASN A 265 28.46 15.22 -8.99
N ILE A 266 29.35 14.23 -8.93
CA ILE A 266 29.10 12.89 -9.49
C ILE A 266 27.92 12.22 -8.75
N GLU A 267 27.91 12.31 -7.42
CA GLU A 267 26.82 11.77 -6.59
C GLU A 267 25.49 12.47 -6.87
N ASN A 268 25.50 13.81 -6.97
CA ASN A 268 24.30 14.60 -7.31
C ASN A 268 23.74 14.24 -8.70
N LEU A 269 24.63 14.06 -9.67
CA LEU A 269 24.26 13.64 -11.02
C LEU A 269 23.63 12.24 -10.99
N GLY A 270 24.16 11.34 -10.17
CA GLY A 270 23.58 10.01 -9.95
C GLY A 270 22.14 10.08 -9.42
N ILE A 271 21.86 10.94 -8.44
CA ILE A 271 20.49 11.17 -7.94
C ILE A 271 19.59 11.73 -9.05
N TYR A 272 20.08 12.73 -9.79
CA TYR A 272 19.30 13.34 -10.87
C TYR A 272 18.95 12.33 -11.97
N LEU A 273 19.92 11.49 -12.38
CA LEU A 273 19.69 10.40 -13.33
C LEU A 273 18.74 9.35 -12.78
N GLY A 274 18.80 9.05 -11.48
CA GLY A 274 17.84 8.17 -10.80
C GLY A 274 16.41 8.70 -10.87
N VAL A 275 16.21 10.00 -10.59
CA VAL A 275 14.90 10.68 -10.69
C VAL A 275 14.39 10.68 -12.13
N ILE A 276 15.26 10.98 -13.11
CA ILE A 276 14.92 10.91 -14.55
C ILE A 276 14.53 9.48 -14.93
N GLY A 277 15.32 8.49 -14.52
CA GLY A 277 15.07 7.08 -14.79
C GLY A 277 13.71 6.65 -14.26
N MET A 278 13.38 7.02 -13.01
CA MET A 278 12.07 6.76 -12.42
C MET A 278 10.93 7.44 -13.16
N ALA A 279 11.08 8.71 -13.54
CA ALA A 279 10.09 9.42 -14.31
C ALA A 279 9.85 8.75 -15.68
N VAL A 280 10.92 8.41 -16.40
CA VAL A 280 10.86 7.77 -17.71
C VAL A 280 10.23 6.38 -17.61
N ILE A 281 10.67 5.55 -16.66
CA ILE A 281 10.14 4.19 -16.45
C ILE A 281 8.65 4.26 -16.10
N THR A 282 8.25 5.17 -15.21
CA THR A 282 6.85 5.34 -14.80
C THR A 282 5.96 5.83 -15.94
N ILE A 283 6.46 6.70 -16.82
CA ILE A 283 5.70 7.28 -17.93
C ILE A 283 5.63 6.33 -19.14
N ARG A 284 6.76 5.70 -19.50
CA ARG A 284 6.93 4.94 -20.74
C ARG A 284 6.64 3.45 -20.60
N PHE A 285 6.81 2.88 -19.41
CA PHE A 285 6.67 1.44 -19.18
C PHE A 285 5.76 1.12 -17.97
N PRO A 286 4.48 1.50 -18.01
CA PRO A 286 3.56 1.31 -16.89
C PRO A 286 3.37 -0.17 -16.49
N GLU A 287 3.44 -1.09 -17.45
CA GLU A 287 3.32 -2.54 -17.19
C GLU A 287 4.57 -3.13 -16.51
N ALA A 288 5.76 -2.72 -16.94
CA ALA A 288 7.01 -3.12 -16.29
C ALA A 288 7.12 -2.53 -14.88
N CYS A 289 6.61 -1.30 -14.69
CA CYS A 289 6.40 -0.73 -13.38
C CYS A 289 5.53 -1.65 -12.53
N ARG A 290 4.31 -2.02 -12.95
CA ARG A 290 3.43 -2.86 -12.11
C ARG A 290 4.11 -4.13 -11.58
N ARG A 291 5.03 -4.74 -12.34
CA ARG A 291 5.75 -5.95 -11.94
C ARG A 291 6.95 -5.71 -11.00
N HIS A 292 7.70 -4.62 -11.17
CA HIS A 292 8.97 -4.39 -10.43
C HIS A 292 9.00 -3.12 -9.58
N THR A 293 7.87 -2.41 -9.47
CA THR A 293 7.74 -1.14 -8.74
C THR A 293 8.29 -1.17 -7.31
N PRO A 294 7.91 -2.11 -6.43
CA PRO A 294 8.30 -1.99 -5.01
C PRO A 294 9.81 -2.10 -4.84
N LEU A 295 10.47 -3.03 -5.53
CA LEU A 295 11.93 -3.18 -5.48
C LEU A 295 12.66 -1.96 -6.03
N LEU A 296 12.19 -1.43 -7.16
CA LEU A 296 12.77 -0.24 -7.76
C LEU A 296 12.62 0.97 -6.83
N ARG A 297 11.45 1.16 -6.21
CA ARG A 297 11.22 2.25 -5.26
C ARG A 297 12.03 2.07 -3.97
N ILE A 298 12.19 0.84 -3.47
CA ILE A 298 13.06 0.54 -2.33
C ILE A 298 14.52 0.87 -2.67
N ALA A 299 15.00 0.43 -3.84
CA ALA A 299 16.37 0.72 -4.28
C ALA A 299 16.62 2.23 -4.37
N VAL A 300 15.65 3.00 -4.88
CA VAL A 300 15.73 4.48 -4.94
C VAL A 300 15.72 5.09 -3.54
N LEU A 301 14.86 4.63 -2.62
CA LEU A 301 14.86 5.11 -1.23
C LEU A 301 16.22 4.87 -0.57
N VAL A 302 16.75 3.65 -0.66
CA VAL A 302 18.05 3.29 -0.10
C VAL A 302 19.15 4.14 -0.73
N TYR A 303 19.14 4.27 -2.05
CA TYR A 303 20.11 5.08 -2.77
C TYR A 303 20.05 6.54 -2.32
N MET A 304 18.88 7.20 -2.40
CA MET A 304 18.75 8.61 -2.03
C MET A 304 19.15 8.86 -0.57
N TYR A 305 18.76 8.01 0.37
CA TYR A 305 19.10 8.21 1.79
C TYR A 305 20.52 7.82 2.16
N SER A 306 21.21 7.05 1.33
CA SER A 306 22.62 6.73 1.53
C SER A 306 23.58 7.86 1.11
N MET A 307 23.09 8.91 0.45
CA MET A 307 23.94 9.89 -0.22
C MET A 307 24.55 10.95 0.71
N PRO A 308 25.89 11.12 0.69
CA PRO A 308 26.61 12.14 1.46
C PRO A 308 26.16 13.58 1.15
N ILE A 309 25.83 13.88 -0.11
CA ILE A 309 25.43 15.23 -0.53
C ILE A 309 24.23 15.79 0.25
N LEU A 310 23.28 14.95 0.65
CA LEU A 310 22.13 15.37 1.45
C LEU A 310 22.53 15.81 2.87
N THR A 311 23.73 15.46 3.31
CA THR A 311 24.29 15.78 4.62
C THR A 311 25.52 16.70 4.56
N SER A 312 25.88 17.21 3.37
CA SER A 312 27.09 18.02 3.18
C SER A 312 26.91 19.47 3.67
N VAL A 313 27.91 19.98 4.38
CA VAL A 313 27.96 21.37 4.85
C VAL A 313 28.20 22.33 3.68
N ASP A 314 28.99 21.92 2.68
CA ASP A 314 29.25 22.69 1.47
C ASP A 314 27.99 22.86 0.62
N ALA A 315 27.19 21.79 0.54
CA ALA A 315 25.86 21.84 -0.06
C ALA A 315 24.96 22.86 0.65
N MET A 316 24.97 22.87 1.98
CA MET A 316 24.19 23.83 2.77
C MET A 316 24.64 25.28 2.52
N HIS A 317 25.96 25.52 2.44
CA HIS A 317 26.53 26.82 2.11
C HIS A 317 26.11 27.32 0.72
N ALA A 318 26.03 26.41 -0.25
CA ALA A 318 25.67 26.77 -1.61
C ALA A 318 24.21 27.22 -1.76
N ILE A 319 23.32 26.68 -0.93
CA ILE A 319 21.89 26.98 -0.95
C ILE A 319 21.62 28.30 -0.23
N THR A 320 22.29 28.50 0.91
CA THR A 320 22.05 29.62 1.83
C THR A 320 23.40 30.31 2.11
N PRO A 321 23.89 31.16 1.19
CA PRO A 321 25.18 31.82 1.36
C PRO A 321 25.13 32.98 2.36
N ALA A 322 23.98 33.65 2.50
CA ALA A 322 23.77 34.75 3.43
C ALA A 322 22.29 34.85 3.84
N PRO A 323 22.00 35.40 5.04
CA PRO A 323 20.63 35.68 5.46
C PRO A 323 19.99 36.76 4.57
N SER A 324 18.70 36.60 4.31
CA SER A 324 17.94 37.50 3.44
C SER A 324 17.78 38.90 4.04
N THR A 325 17.75 39.89 3.15
CA THR A 325 17.62 41.31 3.47
C THR A 325 16.18 41.83 3.39
N ALA A 326 15.20 40.94 3.18
CA ALA A 326 13.79 41.29 2.98
C ALA A 326 13.12 41.83 4.26
N ARG A 327 12.65 43.08 4.27
CA ARG A 327 12.18 43.76 5.49
C ARG A 327 11.09 43.04 6.30
N TYR A 328 10.08 42.47 5.63
CA TYR A 328 8.90 41.91 6.31
C TYR A 328 8.88 40.38 6.33
N LEU A 329 9.52 39.73 5.35
CA LEU A 329 9.47 38.28 5.15
C LEU A 329 10.83 37.59 5.38
N ALA A 330 11.89 38.32 5.73
CA ALA A 330 13.22 37.72 5.85
C ALA A 330 13.28 36.54 6.83
N GLY A 331 12.55 36.63 7.95
CA GLY A 331 12.44 35.52 8.90
C GLY A 331 11.93 34.25 8.22
N VAL A 332 10.78 34.33 7.57
CA VAL A 332 10.13 33.20 6.88
C VAL A 332 10.99 32.69 5.73
N VAL A 333 11.53 33.59 4.91
CA VAL A 333 12.38 33.23 3.76
C VAL A 333 13.63 32.50 4.23
N ASP A 334 14.30 32.97 5.27
CA ASP A 334 15.51 32.32 5.76
C ASP A 334 15.22 31.01 6.50
N THR A 335 14.10 30.92 7.24
CA THR A 335 13.68 29.64 7.85
C THR A 335 13.37 28.60 6.77
N ILE A 336 12.65 28.99 5.72
CA ILE A 336 12.37 28.09 4.58
C ILE A 336 13.68 27.75 3.87
N THR A 337 14.57 28.71 3.64
CA THR A 337 15.83 28.47 2.93
C THR A 337 16.77 27.59 3.76
N LEU A 338 16.79 27.75 5.08
CA LEU A 338 17.52 26.90 6.02
C LEU A 338 16.94 25.46 6.07
N TRP A 339 15.62 25.35 6.00
CA TRP A 339 14.94 24.06 5.91
C TRP A 339 15.17 23.35 4.56
N LEU A 340 15.16 24.11 3.47
CA LEU A 340 15.55 23.65 2.14
C LEU A 340 17.03 23.22 2.11
N SER A 341 17.90 23.95 2.81
CA SER A 341 19.34 23.70 2.82
C SER A 341 19.76 22.49 3.65
N THR A 342 18.92 22.08 4.59
CA THR A 342 19.16 20.87 5.41
C THR A 342 18.64 19.60 4.73
N SER A 343 18.28 19.64 3.44
CA SER A 343 17.81 18.48 2.64
C SER A 343 16.47 17.88 3.04
N HIS A 344 15.76 18.53 3.96
CA HIS A 344 14.50 18.05 4.52
C HIS A 344 13.36 18.09 3.51
N LEU A 345 13.28 19.13 2.68
CA LEU A 345 12.29 19.18 1.60
C LEU A 345 12.52 18.05 0.60
N PHE A 346 13.77 17.74 0.24
CA PHE A 346 14.06 16.67 -0.71
C PHE A 346 13.64 15.31 -0.17
N CYS A 347 13.91 15.04 1.10
CA CYS A 347 13.48 13.81 1.77
C CYS A 347 11.94 13.73 1.80
N LEU A 348 11.27 14.81 2.24
CA LEU A 348 9.81 14.94 2.24
C LEU A 348 9.23 14.64 0.85
N TRP A 349 9.78 15.29 -0.17
CA TRP A 349 9.33 15.20 -1.56
C TRP A 349 9.53 13.79 -2.13
N THR A 350 10.67 13.17 -1.82
CA THR A 350 11.00 11.80 -2.24
C THR A 350 10.03 10.78 -1.63
N ILE A 351 9.67 10.95 -0.36
CA ILE A 351 8.68 10.10 0.33
C ILE A 351 7.31 10.22 -0.33
N PHE A 352 6.90 11.42 -0.72
CA PHE A 352 5.63 11.62 -1.44
C PHE A 352 5.66 11.09 -2.86
N ALA A 353 6.80 11.14 -3.55
CA ALA A 353 6.96 10.55 -4.87
C ALA A 353 6.79 9.03 -4.79
N LEU A 354 7.49 8.43 -3.82
CA LEU A 354 7.65 6.99 -3.75
C LEU A 354 6.49 6.34 -3.00
N ARG A 355 5.83 7.02 -2.05
CA ARG A 355 4.71 6.52 -1.23
C ARG A 355 4.98 5.14 -0.60
N PRO A 356 6.09 4.97 0.14
CA PRO A 356 6.39 3.71 0.79
C PRO A 356 5.38 3.35 1.87
N PRO A 357 5.25 2.06 2.23
CA PRO A 357 4.50 1.65 3.40
C PRO A 357 5.14 2.22 4.69
N LEU A 358 4.34 2.47 5.74
CA LEU A 358 4.80 3.23 6.92
C LEU A 358 5.89 2.47 7.70
N TYR A 359 5.80 1.13 7.74
CA TYR A 359 6.83 0.29 8.37
C TYR A 359 8.21 0.42 7.70
N LEU A 360 8.27 0.87 6.44
CA LEU A 360 9.52 1.16 5.73
C LEU A 360 9.87 2.66 5.77
N ALA A 361 8.86 3.52 5.68
CA ALA A 361 9.03 4.98 5.72
C ALA A 361 9.62 5.46 7.06
N LEU A 362 9.05 5.00 8.18
CA LEU A 362 9.45 5.40 9.53
C LEU A 362 10.94 5.11 9.82
N PRO A 363 11.45 3.86 9.66
CA PRO A 363 12.87 3.59 9.91
C PRO A 363 13.79 4.32 8.93
N ALA A 364 13.40 4.50 7.67
CA ALA A 364 14.19 5.27 6.71
C ALA A 364 14.31 6.75 7.12
N GLN A 365 13.22 7.37 7.59
CA GLN A 365 13.24 8.75 8.08
C GLN A 365 14.04 8.89 9.38
N LEU A 366 13.94 7.92 10.29
CA LEU A 366 14.75 7.91 11.51
C LEU A 366 16.25 7.79 11.19
N PHE A 367 16.61 6.96 10.21
CA PHE A 367 17.98 6.86 9.73
C PHE A 367 18.49 8.21 9.18
N VAL A 368 17.69 8.86 8.36
CA VAL A 368 18.01 10.19 7.79
C VAL A 368 18.14 11.24 8.88
N LEU A 369 17.20 11.26 9.81
CA LEU A 369 17.23 12.17 10.96
C LEU A 369 18.54 11.98 11.74
N GLY A 370 18.90 10.74 12.06
CA GLY A 370 20.16 10.44 12.77
C GLY A 370 21.40 10.88 11.99
N ARG A 371 21.41 10.72 10.67
CA ARG A 371 22.50 11.17 9.79
C ARG A 371 22.60 12.70 9.74
N LEU A 372 21.48 13.39 9.61
CA LEU A 372 21.43 14.85 9.59
C LEU A 372 21.82 15.45 10.93
N THR A 373 21.43 14.83 12.05
CA THR A 373 21.81 15.30 13.39
C THR A 373 23.28 15.03 13.71
N ALA A 374 23.88 14.03 13.08
CA ALA A 374 25.30 13.74 13.21
C ALA A 374 26.18 14.67 12.34
N ALA A 375 25.58 15.32 11.34
CA ALA A 375 26.26 16.36 10.57
C ALA A 375 26.28 17.66 11.39
N ASP A 376 27.47 18.23 11.57
CA ASP A 376 27.74 19.32 12.50
C ASP A 376 27.29 20.70 11.94
N PHE A 377 26.05 20.78 11.44
CA PHE A 377 25.52 21.93 10.72
C PHE A 377 25.55 23.22 11.52
N CYS A 378 25.45 23.15 12.84
CA CYS A 378 25.53 24.31 13.74
C CYS A 378 26.86 25.06 13.65
N GLN A 379 27.91 24.44 13.10
CA GLN A 379 29.21 25.08 12.87
C GLN A 379 29.26 25.90 11.57
N ALA A 380 28.23 25.84 10.74
CA ALA A 380 28.21 26.56 9.49
C ALA A 380 28.19 28.09 9.70
N PRO A 381 29.05 28.86 9.00
CA PRO A 381 29.12 30.32 9.08
C PRO A 381 27.77 31.05 9.03
N ILE A 382 26.81 30.56 8.23
CA ILE A 382 25.50 31.20 8.13
C ILE A 382 24.69 31.11 9.43
N LEU A 383 24.73 29.97 10.11
CA LEU A 383 24.01 29.77 11.38
C LEU A 383 24.68 30.50 12.54
N GLN A 384 25.98 30.78 12.41
CA GLN A 384 26.76 31.60 13.34
C GLN A 384 26.57 33.11 13.10
N HIS A 385 25.91 33.52 12.03
CA HIS A 385 25.70 34.93 11.73
C HIS A 385 24.81 35.59 12.82
N PRO A 386 25.12 36.80 13.31
CA PRO A 386 24.40 37.44 14.43
C PRO A 386 22.89 37.57 14.21
N ILE A 387 22.48 37.83 12.97
CA ILE A 387 21.07 37.89 12.56
C ILE A 387 20.37 36.54 12.77
N MET A 388 21.03 35.43 12.43
CA MET A 388 20.48 34.08 12.59
C MET A 388 20.45 33.70 14.07
N THR A 389 21.49 34.03 14.84
CA THR A 389 21.51 33.81 16.29
C THR A 389 20.34 34.50 16.99
N ASN A 390 20.09 35.78 16.70
CA ASN A 390 18.96 36.52 17.29
C ASN A 390 17.60 35.90 16.92
N ARG A 391 17.45 35.40 15.69
CA ARG A 391 16.23 34.70 15.27
C ARG A 391 16.05 33.37 16.00
N THR A 392 17.11 32.58 16.14
CA THR A 392 17.10 31.35 16.94
C THR A 392 16.70 31.61 18.39
N GLU A 393 17.19 32.71 18.99
CA GLU A 393 16.81 33.10 20.35
C GLU A 393 15.33 33.49 20.46
N ARG A 394 14.82 34.25 19.47
CA ARG A 394 13.40 34.59 19.41
C ARG A 394 12.53 33.34 19.25
N ASP A 395 12.90 32.44 18.36
CA ASP A 395 12.12 31.23 18.08
C ASP A 395 12.16 30.27 19.30
N HIS A 396 13.30 30.20 20.00
CA HIS A 396 13.40 29.53 21.29
C HIS A 396 12.41 30.11 22.32
N PHE A 397 12.35 31.44 22.45
CA PHE A 397 11.40 32.10 23.35
C PHE A 397 9.95 31.75 22.98
N ILE A 398 9.60 31.76 21.70
CA ILE A 398 8.27 31.39 21.22
C ILE A 398 7.93 29.93 21.59
N LEU A 399 8.85 28.98 21.34
CA LEU A 399 8.65 27.57 21.64
C LEU A 399 8.57 27.28 23.15
N ALA A 400 9.31 28.03 23.98
CA ALA A 400 9.21 27.91 25.44
C ALA A 400 7.85 28.35 26.01
N HIS A 401 7.09 29.18 25.27
CA HIS A 401 5.75 29.64 25.63
C HIS A 401 4.63 28.79 25.02
N LEU A 402 4.94 27.82 24.17
CA LEU A 402 3.95 26.92 23.57
C LEU A 402 3.04 26.22 24.61
N PRO A 403 3.55 25.75 25.77
CA PRO A 403 2.72 25.13 26.81
C PRO A 403 1.69 26.09 27.43
N CYS A 404 1.95 27.40 27.43
CA CYS A 404 1.03 28.40 27.97
C CYS A 404 -0.31 28.42 27.23
N ALA A 405 -0.31 28.07 25.94
CA ALA A 405 -1.53 27.96 25.14
C ALA A 405 -2.49 26.85 25.63
N VAL A 406 -2.00 25.91 26.44
CA VAL A 406 -2.77 24.80 27.04
C VAL A 406 -2.86 24.93 28.56
N GLY A 407 -2.50 26.11 29.12
CA GLY A 407 -2.58 26.38 30.56
C GLY A 407 -1.42 25.82 31.40
N LEU A 408 -0.33 25.38 30.77
CA LEU A 408 0.89 24.93 31.45
C LEU A 408 1.88 26.10 31.62
N PRO A 409 2.75 26.07 32.65
CA PRO A 409 3.76 27.12 32.85
C PRO A 409 4.82 27.13 31.73
N PRO A 410 5.44 28.30 31.43
CA PRO A 410 6.47 28.42 30.40
C PRO A 410 7.77 27.71 30.79
N LEU A 411 8.41 27.06 29.80
CA LEU A 411 9.61 26.23 29.98
C LEU A 411 10.91 27.04 29.85
N HIS A 412 10.94 28.23 30.46
CA HIS A 412 12.06 29.18 30.36
C HIS A 412 13.39 28.68 30.94
N MET A 413 13.37 27.63 31.78
CA MET A 413 14.55 27.04 32.45
C MET A 413 15.12 25.80 31.76
N MET A 414 14.48 25.28 30.70
CA MET A 414 14.95 24.09 29.98
C MET A 414 15.78 24.41 28.74
N ALA A 415 16.13 25.69 28.54
CA ALA A 415 16.94 26.11 27.42
C ALA A 415 18.39 25.64 27.58
N PRO A 416 19.02 25.03 26.56
CA PRO A 416 20.44 24.76 26.60
C PRO A 416 21.23 26.05 26.90
N SER A 417 22.19 25.96 27.80
CA SER A 417 22.97 27.13 28.25
C SER A 417 23.82 27.78 27.13
N THR A 418 24.25 26.99 26.15
CA THR A 418 25.10 27.46 25.04
C THR A 418 24.28 27.91 23.83
N PRO A 419 24.71 28.94 23.08
CA PRO A 419 24.05 29.34 21.84
C PRO A 419 24.08 28.23 20.77
N HIS A 420 25.13 27.40 20.79
CA HIS A 420 25.26 26.24 19.92
C HIS A 420 24.21 25.16 20.25
N GLY A 421 24.05 24.79 21.54
CA GLY A 421 23.03 23.84 21.96
C GLY A 421 21.61 24.31 21.65
N ARG A 422 21.33 25.61 21.80
CA ARG A 422 20.02 26.19 21.40
C ARG A 422 19.76 26.07 19.89
N CYS A 423 20.78 26.32 19.06
CA CYS A 423 20.68 26.12 17.61
C CYS A 423 20.44 24.66 17.25
N TRP A 424 21.17 23.74 17.90
CA TRP A 424 21.04 22.30 17.67
C TRP A 424 19.66 21.78 18.07
N ALA A 425 19.15 22.18 19.24
CA ALA A 425 17.79 21.82 19.69
C ALA A 425 16.72 22.28 18.70
N LEU A 426 16.86 23.51 18.18
CA LEU A 426 15.94 24.11 17.21
C LEU A 426 15.98 23.38 15.87
N LEU A 427 17.17 23.08 15.35
CA LEU A 427 17.32 22.29 14.14
C LEU A 427 16.72 20.90 14.33
N LEU A 428 17.05 20.19 15.41
CA LEU A 428 16.49 18.86 15.70
C LEU A 428 14.95 18.89 15.77
N PHE A 429 14.37 19.90 16.42
CA PHE A 429 12.93 20.07 16.50
C PHE A 429 12.28 20.22 15.13
N TYR A 430 12.78 21.14 14.30
CA TYR A 430 12.28 21.31 12.92
C TYR A 430 12.51 20.05 12.08
N SER A 431 13.63 19.35 12.28
CA SER A 431 13.92 18.10 11.59
C SER A 431 12.90 17.02 11.91
N ILE A 432 12.53 16.85 13.18
CA ILE A 432 11.50 15.90 13.60
C ILE A 432 10.13 16.31 13.06
N VAL A 433 9.73 17.57 13.20
CA VAL A 433 8.41 18.02 12.76
C VAL A 433 8.25 17.88 11.25
N VAL A 434 9.26 18.26 10.47
CA VAL A 434 9.11 18.42 9.02
C VAL A 434 9.61 17.21 8.22
N THR A 435 10.65 16.49 8.67
CA THR A 435 11.16 15.29 7.96
C THR A 435 10.61 13.97 8.48
N LEU A 436 10.15 13.92 9.73
CA LEU A 436 9.53 12.72 10.30
C LEU A 436 8.00 12.85 10.32
N LEU A 437 7.47 13.80 11.09
CA LEU A 437 6.05 13.86 11.44
C LEU A 437 5.15 14.25 10.25
N LEU A 438 5.44 15.37 9.59
CA LEU A 438 4.67 15.89 8.46
C LEU A 438 4.50 14.88 7.29
N PRO A 439 5.58 14.25 6.78
CA PRO A 439 5.48 13.25 5.71
C PRO A 439 4.62 12.05 6.09
N LEU A 440 4.81 11.51 7.31
CA LEU A 440 4.04 10.37 7.79
C LEU A 440 2.55 10.71 7.89
N LEU A 441 2.23 11.90 8.41
CA LEU A 441 0.84 12.36 8.51
C LEU A 441 0.18 12.58 7.16
N LEU A 442 0.90 13.12 6.18
CA LEU A 442 0.37 13.34 4.83
C LEU A 442 0.25 12.03 4.03
N LEU A 443 1.07 11.01 4.32
CA LEU A 443 0.93 9.69 3.71
C LEU A 443 -0.34 8.96 4.17
N VAL A 444 -0.78 9.13 5.42
CA VAL A 444 -1.92 8.39 5.98
C VAL A 444 -3.23 8.63 5.19
N PRO A 445 -3.69 9.88 4.94
CA PRO A 445 -4.89 10.14 4.13
C PRO A 445 -4.77 9.65 2.69
N LEU A 446 -3.59 9.79 2.07
CA LEU A 446 -3.34 9.31 0.71
C LEU A 446 -3.49 7.78 0.61
N ARG A 447 -3.08 7.05 1.65
CA ARG A 447 -3.26 5.60 1.75
C ARG A 447 -4.72 5.21 2.05
N GLN A 448 -5.42 5.99 2.86
CA GLN A 448 -6.85 5.76 3.14
C GLN A 448 -7.70 5.90 1.86
N ARG A 449 -7.46 6.94 1.06
CA ARG A 449 -8.11 7.11 -0.26
C ARG A 449 -7.81 5.94 -1.19
N GLY A 450 -6.57 5.43 -1.19
CA GLY A 450 -6.19 4.25 -1.97
C GLY A 450 -6.88 2.95 -1.52
N ARG A 451 -7.12 2.79 -0.21
CA ARG A 451 -7.88 1.64 0.35
C ARG A 451 -9.40 1.79 0.21
N GLN A 452 -9.92 3.00 0.04
CA GLN A 452 -11.34 3.24 -0.22
C GLN A 452 -11.69 3.14 -1.72
N ALA A 453 -10.77 3.54 -2.61
CA ALA A 453 -10.94 3.41 -4.06
C ALA A 453 -10.72 1.97 -4.58
N GLY A 454 -9.91 1.16 -3.88
CA GLY A 454 -9.86 -0.28 -4.08
C GLY A 454 -10.79 -0.96 -3.08
N GLY A 455 -12.01 -1.30 -3.52
CA GLY A 455 -13.08 -1.79 -2.64
C GLY A 455 -12.62 -2.80 -1.58
N SER A 456 -13.01 -2.51 -0.34
CA SER A 456 -13.07 -3.43 0.81
C SER A 456 -11.76 -4.02 1.31
N GLY A 457 -11.44 -3.67 2.57
CA GLY A 457 -10.42 -4.31 3.37
C GLY A 457 -10.70 -5.80 3.53
N THR A 458 -10.03 -6.60 2.70
CA THR A 458 -9.53 -7.89 3.14
C THR A 458 -8.70 -7.64 4.40
N MET A 459 -8.93 -8.42 5.46
CA MET A 459 -7.98 -8.52 6.57
C MET A 459 -6.60 -8.76 5.95
N ARG A 460 -5.78 -7.70 5.90
CA ARG A 460 -4.40 -7.77 5.41
C ARG A 460 -3.69 -8.84 6.23
N HIS A 461 -2.94 -9.70 5.52
CA HIS A 461 -2.08 -10.72 6.07
C HIS A 461 -1.59 -10.41 7.49
N GLN A 462 -1.89 -11.33 8.43
CA GLN A 462 -1.42 -11.32 9.83
C GLN A 462 0.11 -11.52 9.95
N GLY A 463 0.90 -10.77 9.17
CA GLY A 463 2.36 -10.72 9.28
C GLY A 463 2.82 -9.59 10.20
N LEU A 464 4.06 -9.67 10.68
CA LEU A 464 4.71 -8.65 11.50
C LEU A 464 4.67 -7.25 10.85
N ALA A 465 4.89 -7.15 9.54
CA ALA A 465 4.89 -5.89 8.80
C ALA A 465 3.50 -5.21 8.77
N GLY A 466 2.44 -5.99 8.56
CA GLY A 466 1.06 -5.49 8.58
C GLY A 466 0.65 -4.98 9.96
N ARG A 467 1.06 -5.66 11.04
CA ARG A 467 0.83 -5.21 12.42
C ARG A 467 1.60 -3.93 12.74
N ALA A 468 2.86 -3.82 12.29
CA ALA A 468 3.65 -2.61 12.47
C ALA A 468 3.01 -1.40 11.76
N ASP A 469 2.55 -1.58 10.52
CA ASP A 469 1.88 -0.54 9.74
C ASP A 469 0.60 -0.05 10.42
N GLN A 470 -0.21 -0.97 10.98
CA GLN A 470 -1.43 -0.64 11.73
C GLN A 470 -1.13 0.12 13.03
N CYS A 471 -0.10 -0.28 13.77
CA CYS A 471 0.30 0.42 15.00
C CYS A 471 0.75 1.86 14.71
N ILE A 472 1.59 2.04 13.67
CA ILE A 472 2.06 3.37 13.25
C ILE A 472 0.87 4.22 12.79
N GLU A 473 -0.01 3.66 11.97
CA GLU A 473 -1.19 4.36 11.47
C GLU A 473 -2.13 4.76 12.63
N ALA A 474 -2.37 3.89 13.60
CA ALA A 474 -3.19 4.19 14.77
C ALA A 474 -2.61 5.36 15.60
N GLY A 475 -1.29 5.38 15.79
CA GLY A 475 -0.61 6.50 16.46
C GLY A 475 -0.74 7.81 15.71
N LEU A 476 -0.57 7.80 14.38
CA LEU A 476 -0.68 8.99 13.54
C LEU A 476 -2.13 9.49 13.42
N ARG A 477 -3.13 8.59 13.40
CA ARG A 477 -4.55 8.93 13.34
C ARG A 477 -5.00 9.78 14.53
N PHE A 478 -4.39 9.60 15.70
CA PHE A 478 -4.69 10.42 16.87
C PHE A 478 -4.42 11.93 16.65
N LEU A 479 -3.51 12.25 15.72
CA LEU A 479 -3.10 13.61 15.34
C LEU A 479 -3.83 14.14 14.11
N LEU A 480 -4.59 13.29 13.41
CA LEU A 480 -5.34 13.67 12.21
C LEU A 480 -6.78 14.05 12.57
N TRP A 481 -7.42 14.79 11.66
CA TRP A 481 -8.82 15.18 11.79
C TRP A 481 -9.74 13.94 11.82
N PRO A 482 -10.69 13.84 12.77
CA PRO A 482 -11.64 12.74 12.81
C PRO A 482 -12.59 12.78 11.60
N ALA A 483 -12.81 11.63 10.95
CA ALA A 483 -13.53 11.55 9.67
C ALA A 483 -15.05 11.85 9.75
N ALA A 484 -15.64 12.00 10.94
CA ALA A 484 -17.06 12.34 11.09
C ALA A 484 -17.28 13.81 10.73
N ALA A 485 -18.17 14.09 9.78
CA ALA A 485 -18.34 15.40 9.15
C ALA A 485 -19.06 16.47 10.01
N ASP A 486 -19.59 16.10 11.17
CA ASP A 486 -20.27 17.02 12.08
C ASP A 486 -19.49 17.15 13.38
N VAL A 487 -18.50 18.05 13.44
CA VAL A 487 -17.73 18.23 14.68
C VAL A 487 -17.72 19.70 15.14
N PRO A 488 -18.23 19.98 16.36
CA PRO A 488 -18.30 21.34 16.91
C PRO A 488 -16.91 21.93 17.17
N LEU A 489 -16.87 23.25 17.38
CA LEU A 489 -15.67 24.06 17.72
C LEU A 489 -14.81 23.43 18.83
N VAL A 490 -15.43 22.65 19.72
CA VAL A 490 -14.78 21.86 20.77
C VAL A 490 -13.77 20.84 20.22
N ALA A 491 -14.06 20.15 19.12
CA ALA A 491 -13.12 19.16 18.58
C ALA A 491 -11.91 19.80 17.90
N LEU A 492 -12.10 20.97 17.28
CA LEU A 492 -10.98 21.76 16.76
C LEU A 492 -10.08 22.22 17.90
N ALA A 493 -10.66 22.66 19.02
CA ALA A 493 -9.91 22.99 20.22
C ALA A 493 -9.17 21.78 20.81
N VAL A 494 -9.79 20.60 20.85
CA VAL A 494 -9.16 19.35 21.31
C VAL A 494 -8.01 18.94 20.39
N LEU A 495 -8.19 19.01 19.07
CA LEU A 495 -7.13 18.70 18.10
C LEU A 495 -5.97 19.69 18.23
N ALA A 496 -6.25 20.98 18.33
CA ALA A 496 -5.25 22.02 18.56
C ALA A 496 -4.47 21.77 19.86
N ALA A 497 -5.17 21.44 20.96
CA ALA A 497 -4.55 21.13 22.23
C ALA A 497 -3.62 19.90 22.16
N ARG A 498 -4.02 18.84 21.43
CA ARG A 498 -3.17 17.65 21.20
C ARG A 498 -1.88 18.03 20.47
N TRP A 499 -1.99 18.83 19.42
CA TRP A 499 -0.84 19.30 18.64
C TRP A 499 0.08 20.19 19.46
N LEU A 500 -0.47 21.13 20.21
CA LEU A 500 0.31 22.00 21.10
C LEU A 500 1.04 21.18 22.18
N LEU A 501 0.39 20.20 22.78
CA LEU A 501 1.01 19.31 23.76
C LEU A 501 2.13 18.48 23.12
N LEU A 502 1.90 17.90 21.94
CA LEU A 502 2.92 17.12 21.22
C LEU A 502 4.14 17.98 20.89
N LEU A 503 3.95 19.17 20.33
CA LEU A 503 5.02 20.08 19.98
C LEU A 503 5.79 20.55 21.23
N ALA A 504 5.11 20.79 22.35
CA ALA A 504 5.74 21.11 23.62
C ALA A 504 6.60 19.95 24.15
N LEU A 505 6.08 18.72 24.14
CA LEU A 505 6.83 17.52 24.56
C LEU A 505 8.05 17.27 23.66
N LEU A 506 7.87 17.40 22.34
CA LEU A 506 8.96 17.27 21.37
C LEU A 506 10.04 18.32 21.61
N TRP A 507 9.64 19.58 21.82
CA TRP A 507 10.57 20.66 22.10
C TRP A 507 11.38 20.40 23.38
N MET A 508 10.73 19.96 24.46
CA MET A 508 11.44 19.57 25.69
C MET A 508 12.44 18.45 25.44
N GLY A 509 12.02 17.40 24.72
CA GLY A 509 12.92 16.30 24.36
C GLY A 509 14.13 16.78 23.56
N CYS A 510 13.93 17.70 22.60
CA CYS A 510 15.02 18.26 21.82
C CYS A 510 15.99 19.09 22.67
N CYS A 511 15.48 19.88 23.62
CA CYS A 511 16.32 20.67 24.52
C CYS A 511 17.16 19.75 25.44
N LEU A 512 16.56 18.69 25.97
CA LEU A 512 17.26 17.70 26.80
C LEU A 512 18.35 16.94 26.02
N LEU A 513 18.11 16.63 24.74
CA LEU A 513 19.10 15.97 23.89
C LEU A 513 20.24 16.91 23.46
N ALA A 514 19.99 18.23 23.45
CA ALA A 514 20.94 19.24 23.01
C ALA A 514 21.91 19.70 24.10
N GLU A 515 21.72 19.24 25.32
CA GLU A 515 22.52 19.57 26.49
C GLU A 515 23.43 18.37 26.80
N PRO A 516 24.61 18.27 26.16
CA PRO A 516 25.62 17.35 26.64
C PRO A 516 26.17 17.91 27.95
N ASP A 517 26.31 17.04 28.95
CA ASP A 517 27.00 17.30 30.22
C ASP A 517 28.30 18.12 30.08
#